data_AF-A0A7C3MHN1-F1
#
_entry.id   AF-A0A7C3MHN1-F1
#
_cell.length_a   1.000
_cell.length_b   1.000
_cell.length_c   1.000
_cell.angle_alpha   90.00
_cell.angle_beta   90.00
_cell.angle_gamma   90.00
#
_symmetry.space_group_name_H-M   'P 1'
#
loop_
_entity.id
_entity.type
_entity.pdbx_description
1 polymer ?
#
loop_
_entity_poly.entity_id
_entity_poly.type
_entity_poly.pdbx_seq_one_letter_code
_entity_poly.pdbx_strand_id
1 'polypeptide(L)'
;MIQEEKRYTERIDYSRIKKILPIPDLIKVQKDSYKRFLQLDLLPEEREDVGLQAAFKSIFPITDFKETASLEFVSYTLGTWECKCGKLSGLENAKGRCGECGSLTPVYNDNEPVSCPNCGNSENIKYPLCDQCGDRVQLKLRYTPEECIDKGYTYSIPLKVKLRLIPWSKDPSSPYKTFKDIKEQEVYFGE
;
A
#
# COMPACT_ATOMS: atom_id res chain seq x y z
N MET A 1 -21.78 9.35 41.45
CA MET A 1 -20.47 9.59 40.82
C MET A 1 -20.60 10.89 40.04
N ILE A 2 -20.03 11.96 40.57
CA ILE A 2 -20.21 13.33 40.06
C ILE A 2 -19.28 13.49 38.85
N GLN A 3 -19.83 13.82 37.68
CA GLN A 3 -19.04 14.18 36.50
C GLN A 3 -18.35 15.52 36.77
N GLU A 4 -17.02 15.52 36.82
CA GLU A 4 -16.24 16.76 36.87
C GLU A 4 -16.35 17.48 35.52
N GLU A 5 -17.15 18.54 35.45
CA GLU A 5 -17.14 19.50 34.35
C GLU A 5 -15.79 20.23 34.35
N LYS A 6 -14.93 19.89 33.38
CA LYS A 6 -13.67 20.60 33.16
C LYS A 6 -13.97 22.07 32.79
N ARG A 7 -13.78 22.99 33.76
CA ARG A 7 -13.77 24.45 33.53
C ARG A 7 -12.54 24.84 32.72
N TYR A 8 -12.66 24.90 31.40
CA TYR A 8 -11.65 25.53 30.55
C TYR A 8 -11.76 27.06 30.67
N THR A 9 -10.62 27.77 30.73
CA THR A 9 -10.59 29.23 30.65
C THR A 9 -11.03 29.67 29.25
N GLU A 10 -12.03 30.55 29.18
CA GLU A 10 -12.48 31.11 27.90
C GLU A 10 -11.40 32.02 27.31
N ARG A 11 -11.04 31.77 26.05
CA ARG A 11 -10.10 32.60 25.29
C ARG A 11 -10.90 33.69 24.56
N ILE A 12 -10.68 34.95 24.95
CA ILE A 12 -11.27 36.11 24.27
C ILE A 12 -10.42 36.44 23.02
N ASP A 13 -11.06 36.51 21.86
CA ASP A 13 -10.44 36.90 20.59
C ASP A 13 -10.85 38.34 20.22
N TYR A 14 -9.88 39.24 20.06
CA TYR A 14 -10.10 40.66 19.73
C TYR A 14 -9.87 40.97 18.24
N SER A 15 -9.76 39.94 17.38
CA SER A 15 -9.41 40.12 15.98
C SER A 15 -10.54 40.80 15.21
N ARG A 16 -10.23 41.93 14.55
CA ARG A 16 -11.18 42.62 13.67
C ARG A 16 -11.42 41.89 12.34
N ILE A 17 -10.42 41.14 11.87
CA ILE A 17 -10.47 40.37 10.63
C ILE A 17 -10.93 38.96 10.97
N LYS A 18 -12.07 38.54 10.39
CA LYS A 18 -12.59 37.18 10.56
C LYS A 18 -11.75 36.19 9.75
N LYS A 19 -11.45 35.03 10.34
CA LYS A 19 -10.85 33.91 9.61
C LYS A 19 -11.89 33.38 8.62
N ILE A 20 -11.62 33.56 7.33
CA ILE A 20 -12.50 33.13 6.24
C ILE A 20 -12.24 31.65 5.88
N LEU A 21 -11.02 31.19 6.13
CA LEU A 21 -10.58 29.83 5.87
C LEU A 21 -10.09 29.18 7.16
N PRO A 22 -10.37 27.88 7.36
CA PRO A 22 -9.79 27.11 8.46
C PRO A 22 -8.28 27.00 8.29
N ILE A 23 -7.58 26.75 9.39
CA ILE A 23 -6.15 26.46 9.37
C ILE A 23 -5.97 25.11 8.66
N PRO A 24 -5.11 25.01 7.63
CA PRO A 24 -4.87 23.76 6.93
C PRO A 24 -4.11 22.76 7.81
N ASP A 25 -4.12 21.48 7.43
CA ASP A 25 -3.28 20.47 8.06
C ASP A 25 -1.78 20.79 7.80
N LEU A 26 -1.06 21.05 8.89
CA LEU A 26 0.33 21.50 8.89
C LEU A 26 1.33 20.39 8.54
N ILE A 27 0.93 19.12 8.60
CA ILE A 27 1.78 17.96 8.29
C ILE A 27 1.35 17.22 7.02
N LYS A 28 0.32 17.73 6.34
CA LYS A 28 -0.25 17.13 5.13
C LYS A 28 0.79 16.89 4.04
N VAL A 29 1.64 17.87 3.76
CA VAL A 29 2.67 17.76 2.69
C VAL A 29 3.59 16.56 2.92
N GLN A 30 4.00 16.33 4.18
CA GLN A 30 4.89 15.21 4.52
C GLN A 30 4.16 13.87 4.36
N LYS A 31 2.93 13.77 4.88
CA LYS A 31 2.08 12.58 4.75
C LYS A 31 1.78 12.24 3.29
N ASP A 32 1.32 13.22 2.52
CA ASP A 32 0.92 13.06 1.13
C ASP A 32 2.12 12.69 0.25
N SER A 33 3.28 13.31 0.48
CA SER A 33 4.51 12.98 -0.26
C SER A 33 4.92 11.53 -0.03
N TYR A 34 4.88 11.05 1.22
CA TYR A 34 5.25 9.67 1.54
C TYR A 34 4.22 8.66 1.04
N LYS A 35 2.92 8.96 1.19
CA LYS A 35 1.82 8.14 0.65
C LYS A 35 1.95 7.98 -0.87
N ARG A 36 2.19 9.10 -1.58
CA ARG A 36 2.39 9.12 -3.04
C ARG A 36 3.63 8.32 -3.46
N PHE A 37 4.70 8.38 -2.69
CA PHE A 37 5.92 7.61 -2.99
C PHE A 37 5.70 6.10 -2.84
N LEU A 38 5.01 5.68 -1.77
CA LEU A 38 4.82 4.26 -1.44
C LEU A 38 3.71 3.57 -2.22
N GLN A 39 2.57 4.25 -2.44
CA GLN A 39 1.36 3.66 -3.04
C GLN A 39 0.91 2.35 -2.36
N LEU A 40 0.98 2.34 -1.02
CA LEU A 40 0.84 1.14 -0.18
C LEU A 40 -0.58 0.53 -0.19
N ASP A 41 -1.60 1.35 -0.40
CA ASP A 41 -3.03 0.99 -0.44
C ASP A 41 -3.55 0.64 -1.84
N LEU A 42 -2.69 0.67 -2.85
CA LEU A 42 -3.05 0.43 -4.25
C LEU A 42 -2.62 -0.96 -4.71
N LEU A 43 -3.53 -1.64 -5.43
CA LEU A 43 -3.21 -2.86 -6.14
C LEU A 43 -2.22 -2.58 -7.27
N PRO A 44 -1.41 -3.55 -7.70
CA PRO A 44 -0.42 -3.34 -8.76
C PRO A 44 -0.97 -2.69 -10.04
N GLU A 45 -2.22 -2.99 -10.39
CA GLU A 45 -2.92 -2.46 -11.57
C GLU A 45 -3.39 -1.01 -11.40
N GLU A 46 -3.60 -0.57 -10.17
CA GLU A 46 -4.10 0.78 -9.84
C GLU A 46 -2.94 1.78 -9.62
N ARG A 47 -1.69 1.31 -9.61
CA ARG A 47 -0.53 2.15 -9.29
C ARG A 47 -0.12 3.06 -10.43
N GLU A 48 0.14 4.31 -10.09
CA GLU A 48 0.71 5.30 -10.98
C GLU A 48 2.22 5.10 -11.16
N ASP A 49 2.77 5.60 -12.27
CA ASP A 49 4.21 5.55 -12.57
C ASP A 49 5.00 6.62 -11.79
N VAL A 50 4.95 6.53 -10.47
CA VAL A 50 5.62 7.46 -9.53
C VAL A 50 6.23 6.70 -8.35
N GLY A 51 7.19 7.33 -7.67
CA GLY A 51 7.80 6.78 -6.46
C GLY A 51 8.50 5.44 -6.68
N LEU A 52 8.19 4.44 -5.86
CA LEU A 52 8.76 3.09 -5.98
C LEU A 52 8.45 2.43 -7.33
N GLN A 53 7.23 2.63 -7.85
CA GLN A 53 6.82 2.04 -9.13
C GLN A 53 7.70 2.55 -10.28
N ALA A 54 7.92 3.87 -10.34
CA ALA A 54 8.78 4.50 -11.34
C ALA A 54 10.24 4.06 -11.18
N ALA A 55 10.73 3.96 -9.94
CA ALA A 55 12.09 3.51 -9.68
C ALA A 55 12.33 2.10 -10.23
N PHE A 56 11.43 1.14 -9.97
CA PHE A 56 11.55 -0.21 -10.52
C PHE A 56 11.45 -0.23 -12.04
N LYS A 57 10.45 0.45 -12.63
CA LYS A 57 10.30 0.52 -14.09
C LYS A 57 11.47 1.20 -14.80
N SER A 58 12.21 2.08 -14.12
CA SER A 58 13.38 2.75 -14.70
C SER A 58 14.60 1.83 -14.80
N ILE A 59 14.69 0.82 -13.95
CA ILE A 59 15.84 -0.09 -13.86
C ILE A 59 15.57 -1.39 -14.64
N PHE A 60 14.32 -1.87 -14.62
CA PHE A 60 13.92 -3.09 -15.28
C PHE A 60 13.32 -2.79 -16.67
N PRO A 61 13.60 -3.63 -17.69
CA PRO A 61 14.22 -4.95 -17.61
C PRO A 61 15.76 -4.94 -17.56
N ILE A 62 16.34 -5.87 -16.79
CA ILE A 62 17.79 -6.11 -16.77
C ILE A 62 18.10 -7.33 -17.62
N THR A 63 18.97 -7.17 -18.62
CA THR A 63 19.41 -8.28 -19.48
C THR A 63 20.85 -8.67 -19.19
N ASP A 64 21.15 -9.96 -19.30
CA ASP A 64 22.53 -10.44 -19.25
C ASP A 64 23.34 -9.93 -20.47
N PHE A 65 24.67 -9.86 -20.35
CA PHE A 65 25.58 -9.42 -21.42
C PHE A 65 25.41 -10.23 -22.71
N LYS A 66 25.05 -11.52 -22.60
CA LYS A 66 24.80 -12.39 -23.77
C LYS A 66 23.36 -12.28 -24.27
N GLU A 67 22.51 -11.54 -23.57
CA GLU A 67 21.06 -11.39 -23.77
C GLU A 67 20.32 -12.73 -23.86
N THR A 68 20.83 -13.76 -23.18
CA THR A 68 20.21 -15.08 -23.07
C THR A 68 19.22 -15.17 -21.91
N ALA A 69 19.11 -14.12 -21.11
CA ALA A 69 18.12 -13.99 -20.05
C ALA A 69 17.75 -12.52 -19.84
N SER A 70 16.50 -12.27 -19.51
CA SER A 70 15.96 -10.97 -19.08
C SER A 70 15.27 -11.13 -17.73
N LEU A 71 15.55 -10.24 -16.80
CA LEU A 71 14.84 -10.11 -15.54
C LEU A 71 13.89 -8.93 -15.65
N GLU A 72 12.61 -9.16 -15.39
CA GLU A 72 11.54 -8.17 -15.48
C GLU A 72 10.90 -7.93 -14.12
N PHE A 73 10.47 -6.69 -13.89
CA PHE A 73 9.69 -6.31 -12.73
C PHE A 73 8.20 -6.57 -12.98
N VAL A 74 7.52 -7.26 -12.06
CA VAL A 74 6.08 -7.53 -12.13
C VAL A 74 5.31 -6.62 -11.18
N SER A 75 5.65 -6.67 -9.89
CA SER A 75 4.99 -5.87 -8.85
C SER A 75 5.83 -5.81 -7.58
N TYR A 76 5.46 -4.94 -6.64
CA TYR A 76 6.00 -4.95 -5.28
C TYR A 76 4.87 -4.98 -4.23
N THR A 77 5.18 -5.48 -3.05
CA THR A 77 4.29 -5.51 -1.90
C THR A 77 5.05 -4.95 -0.70
N LEU A 78 4.40 -4.03 0.01
CA LEU A 78 4.92 -3.44 1.25
C LEU A 78 4.21 -4.08 2.45
N GLY A 79 5.02 -4.62 3.36
CA GLY A 79 4.54 -5.27 4.57
C GLY A 79 3.86 -6.60 4.34
N THR A 80 3.27 -7.12 5.41
CA THR A 80 2.51 -8.37 5.39
C THR A 80 1.05 -8.05 5.67
N TRP A 81 0.20 -8.27 4.67
CA TRP A 81 -1.23 -8.08 4.78
C TRP A 81 -1.88 -9.41 5.11
N GLU A 82 -2.28 -9.58 6.38
CA GLU A 82 -2.93 -10.80 6.83
C GLU A 82 -3.93 -10.54 7.96
N CYS A 83 -4.87 -11.45 8.13
CA CYS A 83 -5.70 -11.48 9.33
C CYS A 83 -4.88 -11.97 10.54
N LYS A 84 -5.45 -11.87 11.74
CA LYS A 84 -4.78 -12.26 13.00
C LYS A 84 -4.17 -13.67 12.99
N CYS A 85 -4.82 -14.63 12.31
CA CYS A 85 -4.34 -16.02 12.21
C CYS A 85 -3.55 -16.35 10.93
N GLY A 86 -3.34 -15.40 10.02
CA GLY A 86 -2.56 -15.60 8.78
C GLY A 86 -3.27 -16.33 7.64
N LYS A 87 -4.46 -16.91 7.86
CA LYS A 87 -5.15 -17.73 6.83
C LYS A 87 -5.73 -16.91 5.68
N LEU A 88 -6.22 -15.70 5.96
CA LEU A 88 -6.64 -14.74 4.95
C LEU A 88 -5.55 -13.68 4.81
N SER A 89 -5.06 -13.48 3.60
CA SER A 89 -3.94 -12.58 3.29
C SER A 89 -4.15 -11.84 1.98
N GLY A 90 -3.31 -10.85 1.71
CA GLY A 90 -3.34 -10.06 0.48
C GLY A 90 -4.08 -8.72 0.64
N LEU A 91 -3.53 -7.69 0.00
CA LEU A 91 -4.06 -6.33 0.01
C LEU A 91 -5.49 -6.27 -0.55
N GLU A 92 -5.79 -7.10 -1.54
CA GLU A 92 -7.11 -7.25 -2.15
C GLU A 92 -8.19 -7.65 -1.15
N ASN A 93 -7.82 -8.38 -0.10
CA ASN A 93 -8.74 -8.81 0.97
C ASN A 93 -8.83 -7.80 2.11
N ALA A 94 -7.92 -6.81 2.16
CA ALA A 94 -8.01 -5.67 3.07
C ALA A 94 -9.00 -4.60 2.54
N LYS A 95 -9.20 -4.55 1.21
CA LYS A 95 -10.15 -3.65 0.56
C LYS A 95 -11.61 -4.09 0.77
N GLY A 96 -12.51 -3.13 0.89
CA GLY A 96 -13.95 -3.39 0.89
C GLY A 96 -14.46 -3.66 -0.53
N ARG A 97 -15.54 -4.42 -0.65
CA ARG A 97 -16.28 -4.64 -1.90
C ARG A 97 -17.61 -3.94 -1.81
N CYS A 98 -17.91 -3.08 -2.78
CA CYS A 98 -19.23 -2.48 -2.88
C CYS A 98 -20.27 -3.58 -3.16
N GLY A 99 -21.31 -3.65 -2.35
CA GLY A 99 -22.40 -4.61 -2.50
C GLY A 99 -23.38 -4.28 -3.62
N GLU A 100 -23.28 -3.09 -4.21
CA GLU A 100 -24.11 -2.66 -5.34
C GLU A 100 -23.42 -2.90 -6.69
N CYS A 101 -22.19 -2.40 -6.87
CA CYS A 101 -21.45 -2.51 -8.15
C CYS A 101 -20.27 -3.50 -8.12
N GLY A 102 -19.96 -4.10 -6.96
CA GLY A 102 -18.85 -5.05 -6.82
C GLY A 102 -17.45 -4.43 -6.81
N SER A 103 -17.30 -3.12 -7.03
CA SER A 103 -16.00 -2.46 -7.13
C SER A 103 -15.27 -2.43 -5.79
N LEU A 104 -13.93 -2.54 -5.84
CA LEU A 104 -13.08 -2.46 -4.66
C LEU A 104 -12.98 -1.02 -4.16
N THR A 105 -13.07 -0.84 -2.85
CA THR A 105 -12.90 0.46 -2.20
C THR A 105 -11.44 0.69 -1.83
N PRO A 106 -10.99 1.95 -1.69
CA PRO A 106 -9.69 2.25 -1.11
C PRO A 106 -9.49 1.61 0.26
N VAL A 107 -8.24 1.31 0.62
CA VAL A 107 -7.91 0.82 1.97
C VAL A 107 -8.07 1.98 2.96
N TYR A 108 -8.80 1.72 4.04
CA TYR A 108 -9.10 2.70 5.08
C TYR A 108 -7.81 3.24 5.72
N ASN A 109 -7.65 4.55 5.74
CA ASN A 109 -6.91 5.30 6.75
C ASN A 109 -7.44 6.73 6.76
N ASP A 110 -7.62 7.30 7.95
CA ASP A 110 -7.96 8.72 8.23
C ASP A 110 -9.44 9.11 8.45
N ASN A 111 -10.27 8.27 9.07
CA ASN A 111 -11.62 8.65 9.58
C ASN A 111 -12.59 9.26 8.55
N GLU A 112 -12.28 9.20 7.26
CA GLU A 112 -13.16 9.64 6.20
C GLU A 112 -14.14 8.51 5.81
N PRO A 113 -15.42 8.84 5.56
CA PRO A 113 -16.39 7.86 5.10
C PRO A 113 -15.94 7.29 3.76
N VAL A 114 -15.69 5.98 3.73
CA VAL A 114 -15.33 5.28 2.50
C VAL A 114 -16.55 5.27 1.58
N SER A 115 -16.43 5.92 0.44
CA SER A 115 -17.42 5.84 -0.64
C SER A 115 -16.85 5.02 -1.78
N CYS A 116 -17.72 4.27 -2.48
CA CYS A 116 -17.30 3.51 -3.65
C CYS A 116 -16.87 4.47 -4.76
N PRO A 117 -15.66 4.32 -5.35
CA PRO A 117 -15.17 5.20 -6.40
C PRO A 117 -15.98 5.09 -7.71
N ASN A 118 -16.73 4.00 -7.91
CA ASN A 118 -17.49 3.76 -9.13
C ASN A 118 -18.95 4.26 -9.04
N CYS A 119 -19.65 3.98 -7.93
CA CYS A 119 -21.09 4.31 -7.79
C CYS A 119 -21.40 5.34 -6.69
N GLY A 120 -20.41 5.76 -5.90
CA GLY A 120 -20.59 6.69 -4.79
C GLY A 120 -21.24 6.10 -3.53
N ASN A 121 -21.70 4.84 -3.56
CA ASN A 121 -22.37 4.20 -2.43
C ASN A 121 -21.40 3.98 -1.25
N SER A 122 -21.83 4.37 -0.05
CA SER A 122 -21.09 4.25 1.22
C SER A 122 -21.75 3.31 2.23
N GLU A 123 -23.01 2.91 2.02
CA GLU A 123 -23.80 2.17 3.03
C GLU A 123 -23.63 0.64 2.90
N ASN A 124 -23.33 0.14 1.71
CA ASN A 124 -23.25 -1.30 1.43
C ASN A 124 -21.82 -1.72 1.05
N ILE A 125 -20.84 -1.44 1.89
CA ILE A 125 -19.46 -1.89 1.67
C ILE A 125 -19.18 -3.11 2.54
N LYS A 126 -18.89 -4.25 1.90
CA LYS A 126 -18.63 -5.53 2.56
C LYS A 126 -17.13 -5.80 2.60
N TYR A 127 -16.60 -6.11 3.77
CA TYR A 127 -15.19 -6.46 3.93
C TYR A 127 -15.05 -7.97 4.10
N PRO A 128 -14.12 -8.63 3.38
CA PRO A 128 -13.80 -10.03 3.62
C PRO A 128 -13.40 -10.28 5.07
N LEU A 129 -14.01 -11.28 5.70
CA LEU A 129 -13.68 -11.74 7.03
C LEU A 129 -13.02 -13.12 6.93
N CYS A 130 -12.09 -13.41 7.83
CA CYS A 130 -11.46 -14.72 7.86
C CYS A 130 -12.37 -15.77 8.51
N ASP A 131 -12.58 -16.92 7.86
CA ASP A 131 -13.40 -18.02 8.37
C ASP A 131 -12.88 -18.70 9.66
N GLN A 132 -11.67 -18.36 10.11
CA GLN A 132 -11.08 -18.97 11.32
C GLN A 132 -11.06 -18.04 12.52
N CYS A 133 -10.79 -16.74 12.31
CA CYS A 133 -10.71 -15.77 13.42
C CYS A 133 -11.82 -14.71 13.38
N GLY A 134 -12.57 -14.59 12.28
CA GLY A 134 -13.55 -13.52 12.07
C GLY A 134 -12.93 -12.15 11.80
N ASP A 135 -11.60 -12.02 11.88
CA ASP A 135 -10.89 -10.76 11.68
C ASP A 135 -10.70 -10.43 10.19
N ARG A 136 -10.57 -9.13 9.91
CA ARG A 136 -10.21 -8.59 8.59
C ARG A 136 -8.72 -8.70 8.35
N VAL A 137 -8.33 -8.62 7.08
CA VAL A 137 -6.92 -8.44 6.71
C VAL A 137 -6.49 -7.02 7.03
N GLN A 138 -5.36 -6.90 7.73
CA GLN A 138 -4.72 -5.62 8.04
C GLN A 138 -3.22 -5.72 7.80
N LEU A 139 -2.56 -4.56 7.71
CA LEU A 139 -1.11 -4.51 7.68
C LEU A 139 -0.57 -4.95 9.04
N LYS A 140 0.08 -6.12 9.07
CA LYS A 140 0.72 -6.65 10.27
C LYS A 140 2.09 -6.03 10.45
N LEU A 141 2.19 -5.16 11.44
CA LEU A 141 3.45 -4.56 11.87
C LEU A 141 4.18 -5.50 12.83
N ARG A 142 5.51 -5.58 12.68
CA ARG A 142 6.35 -6.41 13.54
C ARG A 142 6.54 -5.79 14.93
N TYR A 143 6.65 -4.47 14.97
CA TYR A 143 6.82 -3.67 16.18
C TYR A 143 5.97 -2.41 16.08
N THR A 144 5.49 -1.89 17.21
CA THR A 144 4.84 -0.57 17.24
C THR A 144 5.89 0.56 17.27
N PRO A 145 5.53 1.80 16.93
CA PRO A 145 6.44 2.94 17.05
C PRO A 145 7.04 3.10 18.45
N GLU A 146 6.26 2.88 19.50
CA GLU A 146 6.69 2.98 20.90
C GLU A 146 7.74 1.90 21.22
N GLU A 147 7.51 0.65 20.79
CA GLU A 147 8.47 -0.43 20.98
C GLU A 147 9.79 -0.18 20.25
N CYS A 148 9.72 0.41 19.04
CA CYS A 148 10.91 0.78 18.28
C CYS A 148 11.72 1.85 19.00
N ILE A 149 11.07 2.84 19.60
CA ILE A 149 11.73 3.90 20.39
C ILE A 149 12.39 3.28 21.64
N ASP A 150 11.66 2.47 22.40
CA ASP A 150 12.16 1.90 23.66
C ASP A 150 13.32 0.93 23.45
N LYS A 151 13.31 0.17 22.36
CA LYS A 151 14.32 -0.85 22.05
C LYS A 151 15.42 -0.37 21.10
N GLY A 152 15.32 0.86 20.58
CA GLY A 152 16.26 1.41 19.60
C GLY A 152 16.22 0.72 18.23
N TYR A 153 15.05 0.20 17.83
CA TYR A 153 14.84 -0.36 16.49
C TYR A 153 14.43 0.72 15.49
N THR A 154 14.66 0.45 14.20
CA THR A 154 14.07 1.27 13.12
C THR A 154 12.63 0.79 12.88
N TYR A 155 11.68 1.72 12.83
CA TYR A 155 10.31 1.41 12.48
C TYR A 155 10.17 1.28 10.96
N SER A 156 10.06 0.03 10.48
CA SER A 156 10.09 -0.31 9.06
C SER A 156 9.13 -1.45 8.72
N ILE A 157 8.88 -1.65 7.43
CA ILE A 157 8.08 -2.75 6.91
C ILE A 157 8.79 -3.44 5.75
N PRO A 158 8.69 -4.76 5.61
CA PRO A 158 9.40 -5.49 4.57
C PRO A 158 8.91 -5.11 3.17
N LEU A 159 9.84 -4.79 2.28
CA LEU A 159 9.59 -4.65 0.84
C LEU A 159 9.85 -5.98 0.15
N LYS A 160 8.80 -6.52 -0.48
CA LYS A 160 8.90 -7.71 -1.34
C LYS A 160 8.66 -7.31 -2.78
N VAL A 161 9.44 -7.87 -3.70
CA VAL A 161 9.33 -7.59 -5.14
C VAL A 161 9.10 -8.90 -5.87
N LYS A 162 8.06 -8.92 -6.72
CA LYS A 162 7.80 -10.02 -7.64
C LYS A 162 8.55 -9.76 -8.94
N LEU A 163 9.50 -10.63 -9.22
CA LEU A 163 10.33 -10.57 -10.43
C LEU A 163 10.04 -11.76 -11.34
N ARG A 164 10.24 -11.56 -12.64
CA ARG A 164 10.07 -12.56 -13.67
C ARG A 164 11.38 -12.75 -14.43
N LEU A 165 11.91 -13.97 -14.42
CA LEU A 165 13.08 -14.36 -15.23
C LEU A 165 12.61 -15.01 -16.54
N ILE A 166 13.04 -14.45 -17.66
CA ILE A 166 12.76 -14.93 -19.01
C ILE A 166 14.07 -15.37 -19.68
N PRO A 167 14.39 -16.69 -19.68
CA PRO A 167 15.46 -17.25 -20.49
C PRO A 167 15.13 -17.29 -21.99
N TRP A 168 16.12 -16.91 -22.79
CA TRP A 168 16.11 -16.93 -24.25
C TRP A 168 17.13 -17.94 -24.79
N SER A 169 16.78 -18.66 -25.85
CA SER A 169 17.74 -19.38 -26.70
C SER A 169 18.14 -18.49 -27.86
N LYS A 170 19.44 -18.43 -28.15
CA LYS A 170 19.97 -17.89 -29.40
C LYS A 170 20.44 -19.06 -30.24
N ASP A 171 19.66 -19.45 -31.25
CA ASP A 171 20.07 -20.47 -32.20
C ASP A 171 20.99 -19.82 -33.26
N PRO A 172 22.16 -20.38 -33.58
CA PRO A 172 23.11 -19.75 -34.52
C PRO A 172 22.53 -19.53 -35.93
N SER A 173 21.49 -20.30 -36.28
CA SER A 173 20.88 -20.34 -37.61
C SER A 173 19.69 -19.40 -37.77
N SER A 174 19.20 -18.78 -36.68
CA SER A 174 18.03 -17.90 -36.70
C SER A 174 18.37 -16.57 -36.00
N PRO A 175 18.05 -15.42 -36.61
CA PRO A 175 18.23 -14.12 -35.96
C PRO A 175 17.21 -13.88 -34.83
N TYR A 176 16.20 -14.74 -34.68
CA TYR A 176 15.14 -14.59 -33.69
C TYR A 176 15.48 -15.34 -32.39
N LYS A 177 15.22 -14.71 -31.24
CA LYS A 177 15.34 -15.33 -29.92
C LYS A 177 14.18 -16.30 -29.69
N THR A 178 14.48 -17.53 -29.31
CA THR A 178 13.47 -18.53 -28.98
C THR A 178 13.19 -18.48 -27.48
N PHE A 179 11.92 -18.26 -27.12
CA PHE A 179 11.46 -18.32 -25.74
C PHE A 179 11.65 -19.73 -25.16
N LYS A 180 12.19 -19.84 -23.93
CA LYS A 180 12.32 -21.13 -23.24
C LYS A 180 11.26 -21.34 -22.18
N ASP A 181 11.21 -20.47 -21.19
CA ASP A 181 10.41 -20.63 -19.97
C ASP A 181 10.19 -19.29 -19.28
N ILE A 182 9.29 -19.23 -18.30
CA ILE A 182 9.10 -18.10 -17.39
C ILE A 182 9.15 -18.59 -15.95
N LYS A 183 10.02 -17.97 -15.15
CA LYS A 183 10.06 -18.19 -13.70
C LYS A 183 9.72 -16.90 -12.97
N GLU A 184 8.59 -16.89 -12.27
CA GLU A 184 8.20 -15.78 -11.40
C GLU A 184 8.47 -16.13 -9.94
N GLN A 185 9.04 -15.19 -9.20
CA GLN A 185 9.31 -15.36 -7.77
C GLN A 185 9.15 -14.06 -7.01
N GLU A 186 8.57 -14.14 -5.82
CA GLU A 186 8.58 -13.04 -4.84
C GLU A 186 9.87 -13.12 -4.02
N VAL A 187 10.61 -12.01 -3.98
CA VAL A 187 11.91 -11.89 -3.33
C VAL A 187 11.87 -10.75 -2.33
N TYR A 188 12.44 -10.97 -1.14
CA TYR A 188 12.64 -9.93 -0.15
C TYR A 188 13.74 -8.96 -0.61
N PHE A 189 13.43 -7.66 -0.63
CA PHE A 189 14.29 -6.62 -1.18
C PHE A 189 14.86 -5.67 -0.11
N GLY A 190 14.26 -5.62 1.08
CA GLY A 190 14.71 -4.77 2.19
C GLY A 190 13.59 -4.41 3.15
N GLU A 191 13.88 -3.48 4.06
CA GLU A 191 12.95 -2.83 4.99
C GLU A 191 12.80 -1.33 4.66
#